data_AF-A0A7X1TI04-F1
#
_entry.id   AF-A0A7X1TI04-F1
#
_cell.length_a   1.000
_cell.length_b   1.000
_cell.length_c   1.000
_cell.angle_alpha   90.00
_cell.angle_beta   90.00
_cell.angle_gamma   90.00
#
_symmetry.space_group_name_H-M   'P 1'
#
loop_
_entity.id
_entity.type
_entity.pdbx_description
1 polymer ?
#
loop_
_entity_poly.entity_id
_entity_poly.type
_entity_poly.pdbx_seq_one_letter_code
_entity_poly.pdbx_strand_id
1 'polypeptide(L)'
;MERIDVVPLIGLWVRFLRVPYRYLYPSALFFIAVGVYSTNNSLFEVGEVLVFGVVGAILLALDFPIAPILLGFVLGPMLEENFRRSLLLSHGNMLVFVQHPISGGFIGVCALLIVAQIAFAMRGAWKSKRRRQQHATEAHPGVVSR
;
A
#
# COMPACT_ATOMS: atom_id res chain seq x y z
N MET A 1 14.77 -10.52 -28.13
CA MET A 1 16.20 -10.49 -27.76
C MET A 1 16.46 -9.63 -26.51
N GLU A 2 15.48 -9.40 -25.62
CA GLU A 2 15.55 -8.41 -24.52
C GLU A 2 15.59 -9.00 -23.09
N ARG A 3 15.69 -10.34 -22.94
CA ARG A 3 15.52 -11.00 -21.63
C ARG A 3 16.80 -11.60 -21.03
N ILE A 4 17.96 -11.39 -21.67
CA ILE A 4 19.22 -12.01 -21.25
C ILE A 4 20.08 -11.06 -20.41
N ASP A 5 19.79 -9.76 -20.45
CA ASP A 5 20.61 -8.71 -19.82
C ASP A 5 20.23 -8.47 -18.35
N VAL A 6 19.00 -8.83 -17.96
CA VAL A 6 18.50 -8.65 -16.58
C VAL A 6 19.07 -9.67 -15.60
N VAL A 7 19.46 -10.85 -16.09
CA VAL A 7 19.93 -11.97 -15.26
C VAL A 7 21.27 -11.66 -14.57
N PRO A 8 22.31 -11.15 -15.26
CA PRO A 8 23.54 -10.72 -14.60
C PRO A 8 23.33 -9.45 -13.75
N LEU A 9 22.41 -8.57 -14.14
CA LEU A 9 22.14 -7.33 -13.42
C LEU A 9 21.46 -7.57 -12.06
N ILE A 10 20.60 -8.59 -11.93
CA ILE A 10 20.01 -9.01 -10.65
C ILE A 10 21.09 -9.31 -9.60
N GLY A 11 22.21 -9.93 -9.99
CA GLY A 11 23.33 -10.18 -9.08
C GLY A 11 23.96 -8.90 -8.54
N LEU A 12 24.03 -7.84 -9.36
CA LEU A 12 24.51 -6.52 -8.96
C LEU A 12 23.52 -5.82 -8.02
N TRP A 13 22.21 -5.86 -8.32
CA TRP A 13 21.15 -5.32 -7.47
C TRP A 13 21.12 -5.98 -6.08
N VAL A 14 21.29 -7.31 -6.03
CA VAL A 14 21.37 -8.06 -4.77
C VAL A 14 22.61 -7.67 -3.97
N ARG A 15 23.74 -7.34 -4.63
CA ARG A 15 24.94 -6.83 -3.95
C ARG A 15 24.71 -5.45 -3.35
N PHE A 16 23.91 -4.61 -4.01
CA PHE A 16 23.51 -3.29 -3.50
C PHE A 16 22.59 -3.41 -2.27
N LEU A 17 21.68 -4.38 -2.27
CA LEU A 17 20.82 -4.72 -1.13
C LEU A 17 21.57 -5.30 0.08
N ARG A 18 22.83 -5.74 -0.09
CA ARG A 18 23.68 -6.23 1.01
C ARG A 18 24.39 -5.11 1.79
N VAL A 19 24.26 -3.85 1.38
CA VAL A 19 24.80 -2.73 2.16
C VAL A 19 24.08 -2.69 3.51
N PRO A 20 24.81 -2.65 4.65
CA PRO A 20 24.18 -2.67 5.95
C PRO A 20 23.28 -1.43 6.13
N TYR A 21 22.03 -1.68 6.54
CA TYR A 21 20.98 -0.66 6.73
C TYR A 21 21.42 0.53 7.61
N ARG A 22 22.39 0.31 8.50
CA ARG A 22 22.98 1.33 9.37
C ARG A 22 23.64 2.49 8.61
N TYR A 23 24.21 2.26 7.43
CA TYR A 23 24.82 3.31 6.60
C TYR A 23 23.88 3.81 5.50
N LEU A 24 22.97 2.97 5.03
CA LEU A 24 22.01 3.33 3.98
C LEU A 24 21.02 4.41 4.45
N TYR A 25 20.54 4.30 5.69
CA TYR A 25 19.59 5.27 6.24
C TYR A 25 20.14 6.70 6.36
N PRO A 26 21.30 6.96 7.01
CA PRO A 26 21.85 8.32 7.12
C PRO A 26 22.31 8.88 5.78
N SER A 27 22.84 8.06 4.88
CA SER A 27 23.23 8.52 3.54
C SER A 27 22.01 8.92 2.69
N ALA A 28 20.94 8.11 2.71
CA ALA A 28 19.69 8.46 2.04
C ALA A 28 19.09 9.77 2.61
N LEU A 29 19.05 9.91 3.94
CA LEU A 29 18.55 11.12 4.58
C LEU A 29 19.37 12.36 4.20
N PHE A 30 20.70 12.23 4.14
CA PHE A 30 21.60 13.29 3.68
C PHE A 30 21.32 13.68 2.23
N PHE A 31 21.20 12.70 1.33
CA PHE A 31 20.88 12.98 -0.08
C PHE A 31 19.51 13.66 -0.26
N ILE A 32 18.50 13.26 0.51
CA ILE A 32 17.18 13.90 0.47
C ILE A 32 17.27 15.36 0.95
N ALA A 33 17.98 15.62 2.05
CA ALA A 33 18.17 16.97 2.57
C ALA A 33 18.91 17.88 1.57
N VAL A 34 19.97 17.36 0.95
CA VAL A 34 20.72 18.07 -0.11
C VAL A 34 19.85 18.31 -1.35
N GLY A 35 19.05 17.32 -1.75
CA GLY A 35 18.16 17.44 -2.91
C GLY A 35 17.10 18.53 -2.75
N VAL A 36 16.47 18.61 -1.57
CA VAL A 36 15.47 19.64 -1.30
C VAL A 36 16.13 21.01 -1.16
N TYR A 37 17.27 21.10 -0.48
CA TYR A 37 18.06 22.33 -0.42
C TYR A 37 18.45 22.85 -1.81
N SER A 38 18.73 21.96 -2.77
CA SER A 38 19.08 22.35 -4.14
C SER A 38 17.94 22.97 -4.94
N THR A 39 16.67 22.77 -4.55
CA THR A 39 15.53 23.25 -5.34
C THR A 39 15.30 24.74 -5.13
N ASN A 40 15.26 25.19 -3.87
CA ASN A 40 14.95 26.59 -3.52
C ASN A 40 15.99 27.26 -2.62
N ASN A 41 17.13 26.63 -2.33
CA ASN A 41 18.19 27.18 -1.47
C ASN A 41 17.65 27.71 -0.12
N SER A 42 16.57 27.07 0.37
CA SER A 42 15.85 27.50 1.56
C SER A 42 15.98 26.44 2.64
N LEU A 43 16.47 26.85 3.81
CA LEU A 43 16.54 26.00 4.99
C LEU A 43 15.15 25.63 5.53
N PHE A 44 14.12 26.39 5.15
CA PHE A 44 12.74 26.13 5.56
C PHE A 44 12.20 24.82 4.99
N GLU A 45 12.43 24.54 3.71
CA GLU A 45 11.99 23.30 3.05
C GLU A 45 12.73 22.07 3.59
N VAL A 46 14.00 22.23 3.96
CA VAL A 46 14.75 21.17 4.65
C VAL A 46 14.14 20.89 6.03
N GLY A 47 13.67 21.94 6.73
CA GLY A 47 12.91 21.81 7.98
C GLY A 47 11.61 21.05 7.80
N GLU A 48 10.84 21.34 6.75
CA GLU A 48 9.60 20.60 6.43
C GLU A 48 9.86 19.12 6.19
N VAL A 49 10.90 18.78 5.40
CA VAL A 49 11.31 17.39 5.16
C VAL A 49 11.67 16.68 6.46
N LEU A 50 12.39 17.35 7.36
CA LEU A 50 12.74 16.79 8.67
C LEU A 50 11.46 16.51 9.49
N VAL A 51 10.50 17.45 9.50
CA VAL A 51 9.21 17.28 10.18
C VAL A 51 8.44 16.08 9.59
N PHE A 52 8.31 15.99 8.27
CA PHE A 52 7.67 14.85 7.62
C PHE A 52 8.42 13.53 7.85
N GLY A 53 9.75 13.56 7.93
CA GLY A 53 10.58 12.41 8.29
C GLY A 53 10.30 11.92 9.71
N VAL A 54 10.16 12.84 10.67
CA VAL A 54 9.79 12.52 12.06
C VAL A 54 8.36 11.98 12.13
N VAL A 55 7.41 12.62 11.44
CA VAL A 55 6.03 12.12 11.35
C VAL A 55 5.99 10.71 10.75
N GLY A 56 6.77 10.44 9.70
CA GLY A 56 6.93 9.11 9.12
C GLY A 56 7.51 8.09 10.10
N ALA A 57 8.50 8.48 10.92
CA ALA A 57 9.06 7.64 11.97
C ALA A 57 8.04 7.33 13.08
N ILE A 58 7.20 8.31 13.45
CA ILE A 58 6.08 8.11 14.39
C ILE A 58 5.06 7.13 13.79
N LEU A 59 4.66 7.31 12.53
CA LEU A 59 3.72 6.40 11.86
C LEU A 59 4.27 4.97 11.80
N LEU A 60 5.58 4.80 11.58
CA LEU A 60 6.25 3.51 11.64
C LEU A 60 6.16 2.90 13.05
N ALA A 61 6.34 3.72 14.09
CA ALA A 61 6.24 3.30 15.48
C ALA A 61 4.80 2.93 15.90
N LEU A 62 3.79 3.45 15.22
CA LEU A 62 2.37 3.10 15.43
C LEU A 62 1.92 1.89 14.58
N ASP A 63 2.84 1.16 13.93
CA ASP A 63 2.55 0.03 13.04
C ASP A 63 1.61 0.38 11.86
N PHE A 64 1.51 1.66 11.50
CA PHE A 64 0.75 2.06 10.32
C PHE A 64 1.55 1.72 9.05
N PRO A 65 0.93 1.09 8.06
CA PRO A 65 1.59 0.82 6.79
C PRO A 65 1.78 2.15 6.04
N ILE A 66 3.02 2.63 5.97
CA ILE A 66 3.37 3.92 5.33
C ILE A 66 3.14 3.85 3.80
N ALA A 67 3.35 2.67 3.20
CA ALA A 67 3.20 2.45 1.76
C ALA A 67 1.81 2.86 1.20
N PRO A 68 0.67 2.38 1.73
CA PRO A 68 -0.66 2.78 1.24
C PRO A 68 -0.99 4.25 1.54
N ILE A 69 -0.48 4.83 2.62
CA ILE A 69 -0.68 6.26 2.92
C ILE A 69 0.00 7.12 1.87
N LEU A 70 1.27 6.84 1.55
CA LEU A 70 2.00 7.52 0.49
C LEU A 70 1.35 7.32 -0.87
N LEU A 71 0.91 6.09 -1.17
CA LEU A 71 0.22 5.78 -2.42
C LEU A 71 -1.08 6.59 -2.54
N GLY A 72 -1.89 6.66 -1.48
CA GLY A 72 -3.11 7.47 -1.45
C GLY A 72 -2.83 8.97 -1.59
N PHE A 73 -1.77 9.47 -0.94
CA PHE A 73 -1.37 10.87 -1.01
C PHE A 73 -0.96 11.29 -2.43
N VAL A 74 -0.14 10.48 -3.11
CA VAL A 74 0.32 10.77 -4.48
C VAL A 74 -0.79 10.54 -5.51
N LEU A 75 -1.60 9.49 -5.34
CA LEU A 75 -2.69 9.18 -6.27
C LEU A 75 -3.90 10.10 -6.10
N GLY A 76 -4.12 10.66 -4.91
CA GLY A 76 -5.24 11.57 -4.60
C GLY A 76 -5.44 12.69 -5.62
N PRO A 77 -4.45 13.57 -5.86
CA PRO A 77 -4.59 14.66 -6.82
C PRO A 77 -4.78 14.16 -8.25
N MET A 78 -4.13 13.05 -8.63
CA MET A 78 -4.33 12.46 -9.95
C MET A 78 -5.76 11.92 -10.11
N LEU A 79 -6.31 11.29 -9.07
CA LEU A 79 -7.67 10.76 -9.06
C LEU A 79 -8.69 11.89 -9.16
N GLU A 80 -8.51 12.96 -8.36
CA GLU A 80 -9.39 14.12 -8.41
C GLU A 80 -9.36 14.81 -9.78
N GLU A 81 -8.17 15.01 -10.34
CA GLU A 81 -8.01 15.64 -11.65
C GLU A 81 -8.63 14.78 -12.76
N ASN A 82 -8.42 13.46 -12.75
CA ASN A 82 -9.06 12.57 -13.71
C ASN A 82 -10.58 12.54 -13.54
N PHE A 83 -11.08 12.52 -12.31
CA PHE A 83 -12.51 12.57 -12.02
C PHE A 83 -13.14 13.89 -12.52
N ARG A 84 -12.49 15.02 -12.25
CA ARG A 84 -12.89 16.35 -12.73
C ARG A 84 -12.91 16.40 -14.26
N ARG A 85 -11.86 15.90 -14.91
CA ARG A 85 -11.78 15.82 -16.39
C ARG A 85 -12.88 14.95 -16.97
N SER A 86 -13.14 13.78 -16.40
CA SER A 86 -14.22 12.90 -16.84
C SER A 86 -15.59 13.55 -16.71
N LEU A 87 -15.86 14.30 -15.63
CA LEU A 87 -17.12 15.03 -15.44
C LEU A 87 -17.29 16.20 -16.41
N LEU A 88 -16.21 16.93 -16.69
CA LEU A 88 -16.20 18.01 -17.68
C LEU A 88 -16.45 17.49 -19.10
N LEU A 89 -15.79 16.39 -19.49
CA LEU A 89 -16.02 15.72 -20.77
C LEU A 89 -17.46 15.17 -20.88
N SER A 90 -18.04 14.74 -19.76
CA SER A 90 -19.39 14.18 -19.67
C SER A 90 -20.51 15.23 -19.55
N HIS A 91 -20.20 16.52 -19.67
CA HIS A 91 -21.16 17.63 -19.54
C HIS A 91 -22.03 17.54 -18.27
N GLY A 92 -21.47 17.05 -17.15
CA GLY A 92 -22.16 16.95 -15.87
C GLY A 92 -23.17 15.81 -15.73
N ASN A 93 -23.29 14.90 -16.70
CA ASN A 93 -24.25 13.78 -16.62
C ASN A 93 -23.60 12.50 -16.06
N MET A 94 -23.95 12.12 -14.83
CA MET A 94 -23.42 10.93 -14.14
C MET A 94 -23.78 9.59 -14.83
N LEU A 95 -24.73 9.60 -15.77
CA LEU A 95 -25.11 8.44 -16.58
C LEU A 95 -24.04 7.98 -17.58
N VAL A 96 -23.00 8.77 -17.81
CA VAL A 96 -21.91 8.45 -18.75
C VAL A 96 -21.02 7.30 -18.26
N PHE A 97 -20.93 7.08 -16.93
CA PHE A 97 -20.20 5.94 -16.35
C PHE A 97 -20.84 4.57 -16.68
N VAL A 98 -22.14 4.55 -17.01
CA VAL A 98 -22.88 3.35 -17.44
C VAL A 98 -22.94 3.26 -18.97
N GLN A 99 -22.99 4.40 -19.68
CA GLN A 99 -23.04 4.42 -21.14
C GLN A 99 -21.68 4.12 -21.81
N HIS A 100 -20.55 4.40 -21.16
CA HIS A 100 -19.25 3.95 -21.68
C HIS A 100 -18.99 2.49 -21.31
N PRO A 101 -18.97 1.56 -22.29
CA PRO A 101 -18.84 0.12 -22.05
C PRO A 101 -17.53 -0.27 -21.33
N ILE A 102 -16.48 0.54 -21.47
CA ILE A 102 -15.18 0.34 -20.82
C ILE A 102 -15.25 0.70 -19.33
N SER A 103 -15.90 1.82 -18.97
CA SER A 103 -16.05 2.27 -17.59
C SER A 103 -17.00 1.38 -16.80
N GLY A 104 -18.14 1.00 -17.41
CA GLY A 104 -19.08 0.06 -16.81
C GLY A 104 -18.46 -1.31 -16.55
N GLY A 105 -17.59 -1.78 -17.47
CA GLY A 105 -16.82 -3.02 -17.30
C GLY A 105 -15.90 -2.98 -16.09
N PHE A 106 -15.11 -1.90 -15.93
CA PHE A 106 -14.22 -1.75 -14.78
C PHE A 106 -14.98 -1.66 -13.45
N ILE A 107 -16.07 -0.89 -13.39
CA ILE A 107 -16.91 -0.78 -12.19
C ILE A 107 -17.51 -2.16 -11.84
N GLY A 108 -18.00 -2.90 -12.84
CA GLY A 108 -18.53 -4.25 -12.65
C GLY A 108 -17.49 -5.24 -12.12
N VAL A 109 -16.27 -5.21 -12.68
CA VAL A 109 -15.16 -6.05 -12.21
C VAL A 109 -14.75 -5.68 -10.79
N CYS A 110 -14.61 -4.39 -10.47
CA CYS A 110 -14.31 -3.92 -9.12
C CYS A 110 -15.38 -4.35 -8.12
N ALA A 111 -16.67 -4.20 -8.46
CA ALA A 111 -17.77 -4.63 -7.61
C ALA A 111 -17.76 -6.15 -7.37
N LEU A 112 -17.51 -6.94 -8.41
CA LEU A 112 -17.42 -8.40 -8.32
C LEU A 112 -16.26 -8.83 -7.41
N LEU A 113 -15.08 -8.20 -7.56
CA LEU A 113 -13.92 -8.47 -6.71
C LEU A 113 -14.17 -8.10 -5.24
N ILE A 114 -14.83 -6.98 -4.97
CA ILE A 114 -15.20 -6.57 -3.61
C ILE A 114 -16.18 -7.59 -3.00
N VAL A 115 -17.21 -7.99 -3.73
CA VAL A 115 -18.19 -8.99 -3.28
C VAL A 115 -17.51 -10.35 -3.05
N ALA A 116 -16.61 -10.77 -3.95
CA ALA A 116 -15.84 -12.00 -3.80
C ALA A 116 -14.94 -11.97 -2.56
N GLN A 117 -14.26 -10.84 -2.31
CA GLN A 117 -13.38 -10.68 -1.15
C GLN A 117 -14.16 -10.70 0.16
N ILE A 118 -15.31 -10.01 0.22
CA ILE A 118 -16.19 -10.00 1.39
C ILE A 118 -16.77 -11.41 1.62
N ALA A 119 -17.23 -12.09 0.57
CA ALA A 119 -17.75 -13.46 0.67
C ALA A 119 -16.67 -14.46 1.13
N PHE A 120 -15.43 -14.32 0.66
CA PHE A 120 -14.31 -15.15 1.09
C PHE A 120 -13.89 -14.84 2.53
N ALA A 121 -13.83 -13.57 2.92
CA ALA A 121 -13.53 -13.15 4.30
C ALA A 121 -14.59 -13.63 5.31
N MET A 122 -15.89 -13.55 4.96
CA MET A 122 -16.98 -14.08 5.79
C MET A 122 -16.90 -15.62 5.92
N ARG A 123 -16.59 -16.33 4.82
CA ARG A 123 -16.39 -17.80 4.85
C ARG A 123 -15.14 -18.19 5.66
N GLY A 124 -14.07 -17.42 5.61
CA GLY A 124 -12.85 -17.61 6.39
C GLY A 124 -13.04 -17.37 7.89
N ALA A 125 -13.78 -16.32 8.25
CA ALA A 125 -14.14 -16.01 9.63
C ALA A 125 -14.99 -17.12 10.29
N TRP A 126 -15.90 -17.75 9.53
CA TRP A 126 -16.67 -18.92 9.99
C TRP A 126 -15.84 -20.18 10.14
N LYS A 127 -14.82 -20.40 9.29
CA LYS A 127 -13.95 -21.59 9.36
C LYS A 127 -12.95 -21.53 10.53
N SER A 128 -12.50 -20.33 10.90
CA SER A 128 -11.56 -20.11 12.02
C SER A 128 -12.20 -20.38 13.39
N LYS A 129 -13.50 -20.12 13.56
CA LYS A 129 -14.23 -20.41 14.81
C LYS A 129 -14.38 -21.91 15.11
N ARG A 130 -14.40 -22.78 14.08
CA ARG A 130 -14.52 -24.24 14.26
C ARG A 130 -13.24 -24.92 14.76
N ARG A 131 -12.05 -24.40 14.42
CA ARG A 131 -10.76 -24.97 14.89
C ARG A 131 -10.47 -24.69 16.36
N ARG A 132 -10.95 -23.56 16.90
CA ARG A 132 -10.81 -23.24 18.33
C ARG A 132 -11.72 -24.06 19.25
N GLN A 133 -12.88 -24.51 18.75
CA GLN A 133 -13.79 -25.36 19.52
C GLN A 133 -13.30 -26.82 19.61
N GLN A 134 -12.64 -27.35 18.58
CA GLN A 134 -12.10 -28.72 18.60
C GLN A 134 -10.96 -28.87 19.62
N HIS A 135 -10.07 -27.89 19.75
CA HIS A 135 -9.00 -27.93 20.77
C HIS A 135 -9.48 -27.74 22.22
N ALA A 136 -10.68 -27.19 22.44
CA ALA A 136 -11.26 -27.09 23.79
C ALA A 136 -11.94 -28.38 24.25
N THR A 137 -12.44 -29.19 23.31
CA THR A 137 -13.10 -30.48 23.62
C THR A 137 -12.10 -31.61 23.86
N GLU A 138 -10.87 -31.52 23.35
CA GLU A 138 -9.80 -32.51 23.59
C GLU A 138 -9.06 -32.33 24.92
N ALA A 139 -9.24 -31.20 25.62
CA ALA A 139 -8.56 -30.91 26.90
C ALA A 139 -9.26 -31.52 28.14
N HIS A 140 -10.33 -32.31 27.96
CA HIS A 140 -11.07 -32.88 29.09
C HIS A 140 -11.64 -34.31 28.91
N PRO A 141 -10.84 -35.34 28.54
CA PRO A 141 -11.28 -36.74 28.65
C PRO A 141 -10.60 -37.47 29.83
N GLY A 142 -10.28 -36.79 30.96
CA GLY A 142 -9.33 -37.35 31.94
C GLY A 142 -9.64 -37.25 33.44
N VAL A 143 -10.68 -36.53 33.90
CA VAL A 143 -11.01 -36.53 35.34
C VAL A 143 -12.08 -37.56 35.63
N VAL A 144 -11.59 -38.79 35.58
CA VAL A 144 -12.16 -40.04 36.07
C VAL A 144 -12.42 -39.93 37.58
N SER A 145 -13.60 -40.41 37.96
CA SER A 145 -13.99 -41.00 39.25
C SER A 145 -13.03 -40.81 40.43
N ARG A 146 -13.45 -40.00 41.40
CA ARG A 146 -13.33 -40.32 42.83
C ARG A 146 -14.52 -39.74 43.58
#